data_AF-A0A4Y9REU9-F1
#
_entry.id   AF-A0A4Y9REU9-F1
#
_cell.length_a   1.000
_cell.length_b   1.000
_cell.length_c   1.000
_cell.angle_alpha   90.00
_cell.angle_beta   90.00
_cell.angle_gamma   90.00
#
_symmetry.space_group_name_H-M   'P 1'
#
loop_
_entity.id
_entity.type
_entity.pdbx_description
1 polymer ?
#
loop_
_entity_poly.entity_id
_entity_poly.type
_entity_poly.pdbx_seq_one_letter_code
_entity_poly.pdbx_strand_id
1 'polypeptide(L)' 'MSRVQPTGHGRRETIPASVKDFIDFLDRRYPELSPRPGQTLEEVMFAAGQRSVAQQMRAEFEAASNLPED' A
#
# COMPACT_ATOMS: atom_id res chain seq x y z
N MET A 1 -1.24 32.74 -34.34
CA MET A 1 -0.91 32.15 -33.03
C MET A 1 -1.83 30.96 -32.80
N SER A 2 -1.38 29.75 -33.12
CA SER A 2 -2.21 28.54 -33.00
C SER A 2 -2.26 28.07 -31.55
N ARG A 3 -3.45 28.14 -30.94
CA ARG A 3 -3.72 27.65 -29.60
C ARG A 3 -3.71 26.12 -29.63
N VAL A 4 -2.64 25.52 -29.13
CA VAL A 4 -2.58 24.06 -28.91
C VAL A 4 -3.67 23.71 -27.90
N GLN A 5 -4.71 22.99 -28.34
CA GLN A 5 -5.65 22.37 -27.42
C GLN A 5 -4.88 21.31 -26.62
N PRO A 6 -4.86 21.38 -25.28
CA PRO A 6 -4.31 20.29 -24.50
C PRO A 6 -5.20 19.06 -24.71
N THR A 7 -4.67 18.05 -25.38
CA THR A 7 -5.26 16.70 -25.52
C THR A 7 -5.10 15.95 -24.20
N GLY A 8 -5.51 16.57 -23.10
CA GLY A 8 -5.62 15.94 -21.81
C GLY A 8 -7.01 15.34 -21.69
N HIS A 9 -7.25 14.19 -22.30
CA HIS A 9 -8.35 13.32 -21.89
C HIS A 9 -7.98 12.69 -20.53
N GLY A 10 -7.88 13.53 -19.49
CA GLY A 10 -8.08 13.05 -18.14
C GLY A 10 -9.51 12.56 -18.10
N ARG A 11 -9.72 11.25 -18.21
CA ARG A 11 -10.97 10.62 -17.80
C ARG A 11 -11.21 11.15 -16.39
N ARG A 12 -12.15 12.09 -16.26
CA ARG A 12 -12.74 12.42 -14.98
C ARG A 12 -13.47 11.15 -14.59
N GLU A 13 -12.79 10.28 -13.86
CA GLU A 13 -13.44 9.18 -13.17
C GLU A 13 -14.59 9.83 -12.40
N THR A 14 -15.81 9.55 -12.84
CA THR A 14 -17.03 10.08 -12.24
C THR A 14 -16.96 9.73 -10.77
N ILE A 15 -16.97 10.76 -9.90
CA ILE A 15 -17.01 10.57 -8.46
C ILE A 15 -18.16 9.59 -8.20
N PRO A 16 -17.89 8.41 -7.61
CA PRO A 16 -18.89 7.36 -7.51
C PRO A 16 -20.15 7.88 -6.81
N ALA A 17 -21.31 7.69 -7.44
CA ALA A 17 -22.58 8.24 -6.95
C ALA A 17 -23.14 7.49 -5.73
N SER A 18 -22.52 6.36 -5.37
CA SER A 18 -22.90 5.55 -4.21
C SER A 18 -21.67 5.06 -3.45
N VAL A 19 -21.85 4.78 -2.15
CA VAL A 19 -20.82 4.19 -1.29
C VAL A 19 -20.34 2.85 -1.85
N LYS A 20 -21.25 2.05 -2.43
CA LYS A 20 -20.90 0.77 -3.04
C LYS A 20 -19.95 0.95 -4.23
N ASP A 21 -20.27 1.86 -5.15
CA ASP A 21 -19.43 2.10 -6.33
C ASP A 21 -18.08 2.72 -5.92
N PHE A 22 -18.05 3.47 -4.82
CA PHE A 22 -16.81 3.98 -4.24
C PHE A 22 -15.92 2.87 -3.68
N ILE A 23 -16.49 1.92 -2.94
CA ILE A 23 -15.76 0.73 -2.46
C ILE A 23 -15.27 -0.10 -3.64
N ASP A 24 -16.13 -0.39 -4.62
CA ASP A 24 -15.75 -1.15 -5.83
C ASP A 24 -14.63 -0.45 -6.63
N PHE A 25 -14.59 0.90 -6.61
CA PHE A 25 -13.51 1.68 -7.19
C PHE A 25 -12.21 1.56 -6.39
N LEU A 26 -12.29 1.67 -5.06
CA LEU A 26 -11.14 1.54 -4.17
C LEU A 26 -10.50 0.15 -4.29
N ASP A 27 -11.30 -0.91 -4.30
CA ASP A 27 -10.80 -2.29 -4.41
C ASP A 27 -10.06 -2.54 -5.73
N ARG A 28 -10.53 -1.94 -6.83
CA ARG A 28 -9.84 -2.03 -8.14
C ARG A 28 -8.60 -1.16 -8.21
N ARG A 29 -8.64 0.02 -7.60
CA ARG A 29 -7.55 1.01 -7.68
C ARG A 29 -6.41 0.68 -6.72
N TYR A 30 -6.74 0.08 -5.58
CA TYR A 30 -5.85 -0.28 -4.48
C TYR A 30 -6.15 -1.72 -4.04
N PRO A 31 -5.87 -2.73 -4.88
CA PRO A 31 -6.07 -4.12 -4.49
C PRO A 31 -5.22 -4.42 -3.25
N GLU A 32 -5.80 -5.15 -2.28
CA GLU A 32 -5.03 -5.62 -1.13
C GLU A 32 -3.80 -6.38 -1.61
N LEU A 33 -2.63 -5.89 -1.21
CA LEU A 33 -1.36 -6.52 -1.52
C LEU A 33 -1.23 -7.76 -0.64
N SER A 34 -1.78 -8.88 -1.13
CA SER A 34 -1.49 -10.18 -0.55
C SER A 34 0.03 -10.42 -0.63
N PRO A 35 0.68 -10.81 0.48
CA PRO A 35 2.09 -11.18 0.46
C PRO A 35 2.32 -12.26 -0.59
N ARG A 36 3.29 -12.02 -1.48
CA ARG A 36 3.72 -13.04 -2.45
C ARG A 36 4.71 -13.98 -1.78
N PRO A 37 4.75 -15.26 -2.19
CA PRO A 37 5.78 -16.19 -1.71
C PRO A 37 7.18 -15.60 -1.91
N GLY A 38 7.99 -15.61 -0.86
CA GLY A 38 9.38 -15.11 -0.88
C GLY A 38 9.55 -13.62 -0.52
N GLN A 39 8.47 -12.86 -0.30
CA GLN A 39 8.61 -11.50 0.23
C GLN A 39 8.97 -11.52 1.71
N THR A 40 9.80 -10.57 2.13
CA THR A 40 10.11 -10.37 3.55
C THR A 40 8.97 -9.61 4.25
N LEU A 41 8.88 -9.77 5.57
CA LEU A 41 7.93 -9.02 6.38
C LEU A 41 8.11 -7.51 6.21
N GLU A 42 9.36 -7.03 6.10
CA GLU A 42 9.68 -5.62 5.89
C GLU A 42 9.16 -5.10 4.54
N GLU A 43 9.24 -5.90 3.47
CA GLU A 43 8.71 -5.53 2.14
C GLU A 43 7.19 -5.43 2.15
N VAL A 44 6.50 -6.37 2.80
CA VAL A 44 5.04 -6.36 2.95
C VAL A 44 4.58 -5.15 3.76
N MET A 45 5.23 -4.91 4.91
CA MET A 45 4.88 -3.80 5.79
C MET A 45 5.22 -2.44 5.17
N PHE A 46 6.30 -2.34 4.40
CA PHE A 46 6.63 -1.13 3.64
C PHE A 46 5.55 -0.82 2.61
N ALA A 47 5.08 -1.82 1.85
CA ALA A 47 4.02 -1.65 0.87
C ALA A 47 2.67 -1.26 1.51
N ALA A 48 2.43 -1.69 2.75
CA ALA A 48 1.28 -1.28 3.56
C ALA A 48 1.43 0.11 4.24
N GLY A 49 2.56 0.82 4.03
CA GLY A 49 2.83 2.10 4.68
C GLY A 49 3.18 1.99 6.18
N GLN A 50 3.47 0.79 6.67
CA GLN A 50 3.73 0.48 8.08
C GLN A 50 5.22 0.20 8.36
N ARG A 51 6.12 0.93 7.70
CA ARG A 51 7.58 0.72 7.83
C ARG A 51 8.08 0.84 9.28
N SER A 52 7.53 1.77 10.06
CA SER A 52 7.89 1.94 11.47
C SER A 52 7.53 0.72 12.32
N VAL A 53 6.40 0.08 12.05
CA VAL A 53 5.95 -1.14 12.75
C VAL A 53 6.90 -2.29 12.45
N ALA A 54 7.32 -2.46 11.19
CA ALA A 54 8.29 -3.49 10.83
C ALA A 54 9.64 -3.33 11.55
N GLN A 55 10.13 -2.08 11.64
CA GLN A 55 11.37 -1.79 12.36
C GLN A 55 11.26 -2.06 13.87
N GLN A 56 10.12 -1.71 14.47
CA GLN A 56 9.84 -2.00 15.87
C GLN A 56 9.82 -3.52 16.11
N MET A 57 9.05 -4.27 15.31
CA MET A 57 8.97 -5.74 15.44
C MET A 57 10.33 -6.42 15.28
N ARG A 58 11.17 -5.92 14.35
CA ARG A 58 12.53 -6.42 14.19
C ARG A 58 13.39 -6.18 15.43
N ALA A 59 13.34 -4.97 16.00
CA ALA A 59 14.09 -4.66 17.21
C ALA A 59 13.63 -5.52 18.41
N GLU A 60 12.32 -5.74 18.55
CA GLU A 60 11.77 -6.63 19.58
C GLU A 60 12.21 -8.08 19.40
N PHE A 61 12.22 -8.57 18.16
CA PHE A 61 12.71 -9.92 17.85
C PHE A 61 14.21 -10.07 18.14
N GLU A 62 15.04 -9.11 17.71
CA GLU A 62 16.47 -9.12 17.98
C GLU A 62 16.76 -9.07 19.49
N ALA A 63 16.01 -8.27 20.25
CA ALA A 63 16.10 -8.22 21.71
C ALA A 63 15.71 -9.56 22.35
N ALA A 64 14.64 -10.20 21.88
CA ALA A 64 14.20 -11.51 22.37
C ALA A 64 15.21 -12.62 22.05
N SER A 65 15.83 -12.59 20.87
CA SER A 65 16.84 -13.57 20.45
C SER A 65 18.18 -13.46 21.18
N ASN A 66 18.43 -12.34 21.87
CA ASN A 66 19.66 -12.08 22.62
C ASN A 66 19.52 -12.34 24.13
N LEU A 67 18.39 -12.86 24.58
CA LEU A 67 18.22 -13.32 25.96
C LEU A 67 19.00 -14.64 26.15
N PRO A 68 19.82 -14.78 27.20
CA PRO A 68 20.45 -16.06 27.52
C PRO A 68 19.35 -17.10 27.80
N GLU A 69 19.47 -18.27 27.17
CA GLU A 69 18.67 -19.44 27.56
C GLU A 69 19.10 -19.85 28.97
N ASP A 70 18.16 -19.83 29.92
CA ASP A 70 18.34 -20.25 31.32
C ASP A 70 18.54 -21.77 31.42
#